data_AF-A0A0V1Q2D3-F1
#
_entry.id   AF-A0A0V1Q2D3-F1
#
_cell.length_a   1.000
_cell.length_b   1.000
_cell.length_c   1.000
_cell.angle_alpha   90.00
_cell.angle_beta   90.00
_cell.angle_gamma   90.00
#
_symmetry.space_group_name_H-M   'P 1'
#
loop_
_entity.id
_entity.type
_entity.pdbx_description
1 polymer ?
#
loop_
_entity_poly.entity_id
_entity_poly.type
_entity_poly.pdbx_seq_one_letter_code
_entity_poly.pdbx_strand_id
1 'polypeptide(L)'
;MIEYKTRYQHGLVGLGFVFVIFLFSNSWFQSSKQQNSDSSLIRNLEWNDINFIHTTDTHGWYSGHLNQKQYNANWGHFISFTSHLRNIAHSKKQDFLLVDTGDKHDGNGLSDVTIPNGAESLPIFMKQDYDLLTIGNHELYTLENSQQEYDLVRKHFKSNYVSTNVEYKLQNGTFVPMGQRYKYFMTPMQKIRILAFAFLFDFTRYNSGTKVEPIMKVLDEDWFKDILIDHPADEVDLLVIFGHIPVTHNDEELFQLHLFLRKYYPKTKIQYFGGHSHIRDFSVYDDYLTGLQSGRFCETAGWLSINLNPTGNDLKGVDKVESTFSRSYIDFNLESFMYHTNISSSEEFNTELGLNVSRHINEVRRELNLEEIIGFVRNSNYFMDYVSIQNPKSIFKLLTDKVLPTLEVGNQNITTSDQRLIIINTGSIRYDLYKGPYTLDSQYIISPFENDWVKLTLPKHIAIRIAPKLNEWLYIIRSANDNTLDNRRLLPEHQYSRLLKDYSSSKNFAKYSEQHYFKNQIPERFQEIGELKSASRKSRLSKGYVTHDDFGHDGDDTLHRPVVNHPIPNVVQSKELFDSDEDSPVDVVFYSFITPNVLWALKEIGFDEDVSTRIEFYSKHYLGLLLNEYIRNHDI
;
A
#
# COMPACT_ATOMS: atom_id res chain seq x y z
N MET A 1 65.88 49.11 -34.34
CA MET A 1 66.12 49.71 -35.66
C MET A 1 64.84 50.40 -36.10
N ILE A 2 64.99 51.68 -36.42
CA ILE A 2 63.97 52.65 -36.82
C ILE A 2 63.62 52.40 -38.30
N GLU A 3 62.35 52.53 -38.68
CA GLU A 3 61.82 53.07 -39.95
C GLU A 3 60.34 52.70 -40.10
N TYR A 4 59.40 53.47 -40.65
CA TYR A 4 59.21 54.90 -40.90
C TYR A 4 57.71 55.03 -41.30
N LYS A 5 57.15 56.24 -41.16
CA LYS A 5 55.83 56.71 -41.65
C LYS A 5 55.58 56.29 -43.13
N THR A 6 54.36 56.25 -43.69
CA THR A 6 53.55 57.44 -44.03
C THR A 6 52.18 57.07 -44.67
N ARG A 7 51.23 58.02 -44.50
CA ARG A 7 49.84 58.20 -44.98
C ARG A 7 49.54 57.90 -46.47
N TYR A 8 48.26 57.71 -46.83
CA TYR A 8 47.47 58.64 -47.69
C TYR A 8 45.96 58.34 -47.70
N GLN A 9 45.16 59.40 -47.95
CA GLN A 9 43.70 59.53 -47.93
C GLN A 9 43.06 59.44 -49.33
N HIS A 10 41.71 59.36 -49.32
CA HIS A 10 40.69 59.64 -50.36
C HIS A 10 40.26 58.43 -51.21
N GLY A 11 38.99 58.19 -51.55
CA GLY A 11 37.75 58.96 -51.41
C GLY A 11 36.52 58.13 -51.84
N LEU A 12 35.33 58.73 -51.66
CA LEU A 12 33.96 58.22 -51.81
C LEU A 12 33.62 57.50 -53.13
N VAL A 13 32.73 56.51 -53.06
CA VAL A 13 31.50 56.41 -53.88
C VAL A 13 30.40 55.72 -53.06
N GLY A 14 29.23 56.37 -52.94
CA GLY A 14 28.04 55.79 -52.32
C GLY A 14 27.24 54.94 -53.29
N LEU A 15 26.60 53.90 -52.76
CA LEU A 15 25.50 53.19 -53.41
C LEU A 15 24.58 52.66 -52.31
N GLY A 16 23.37 53.24 -52.26
CA GLY A 16 22.30 52.79 -51.38
C GLY A 16 21.85 51.39 -51.78
N PHE A 17 21.72 50.53 -50.78
CA PHE A 17 20.99 49.28 -50.89
C PHE A 17 19.91 49.24 -49.82
N VAL A 18 18.68 49.13 -50.31
CA VAL A 18 17.48 48.78 -49.57
C VAL A 18 17.72 47.40 -48.95
N PHE A 19 17.80 47.33 -47.62
CA PHE A 19 17.80 46.07 -46.90
C PHE A 19 16.35 45.59 -46.77
N VAL A 20 15.95 44.65 -47.64
CA VAL A 20 14.83 43.76 -47.35
C VAL A 20 15.31 42.85 -46.22
N ILE A 21 14.86 43.14 -44.99
CA ILE A 21 15.04 42.24 -43.85
C ILE A 21 14.13 41.04 -44.08
N PHE A 22 14.69 39.94 -44.58
CA PHE A 22 14.09 38.62 -44.37
C PHE A 22 14.25 38.29 -42.89
N LEU A 23 13.17 38.44 -42.12
CA LEU A 23 13.03 37.82 -40.81
C LEU A 23 12.97 36.30 -41.00
N PHE A 24 14.12 35.64 -41.10
CA PHE A 24 14.21 34.23 -40.79
C PHE A 24 14.09 34.09 -39.27
N SER A 25 12.90 33.70 -38.82
CA SER A 25 12.70 33.15 -37.47
C SER A 25 13.59 31.93 -37.31
N ASN A 26 14.74 32.10 -36.66
CA ASN A 26 15.52 30.99 -36.12
C ASN A 26 14.73 30.40 -34.94
N SER A 27 13.72 29.59 -35.28
CA SER A 27 13.17 28.59 -34.36
C SER A 27 14.29 27.59 -34.09
N TRP A 28 15.04 27.82 -33.00
CA TRP A 28 15.79 26.77 -32.36
C TRP A 28 14.78 25.76 -31.81
N PHE A 29 14.39 24.82 -32.68
CA PHE A 29 13.89 23.53 -32.26
C PHE A 29 15.03 22.88 -31.47
N GLN A 30 15.01 23.04 -30.16
CA GLN A 30 15.74 22.17 -29.27
C GLN A 30 14.98 20.85 -29.31
N SER A 31 15.27 20.05 -30.34
CA SER A 31 15.02 18.62 -30.34
C SER A 31 15.58 18.12 -29.02
N SER A 32 14.68 17.70 -28.13
CA SER A 32 15.03 16.91 -26.97
C SER A 32 15.78 15.70 -27.51
N LYS A 33 17.11 15.73 -27.41
CA LYS A 33 17.93 14.52 -27.47
C LYS A 33 17.52 13.70 -26.25
N GLN A 34 16.44 12.94 -26.43
CA GLN A 34 16.19 11.73 -25.69
C GLN A 34 17.41 10.86 -25.95
N GLN A 35 18.38 10.91 -25.04
CA GLN A 35 19.37 9.86 -24.95
C GLN A 35 18.59 8.60 -24.60
N ASN A 36 18.15 7.87 -25.62
CA ASN A 36 17.95 6.44 -25.50
C ASN A 36 19.31 5.86 -25.11
N SER A 37 19.54 5.80 -23.80
CA SER A 37 20.59 4.96 -23.26
C SER A 37 19.93 3.61 -23.00
N ASP A 38 20.28 2.63 -23.83
CA ASP A 38 20.14 1.18 -23.59
C ASP A 38 20.90 0.71 -22.31
N SER A 39 21.12 1.61 -21.34
CA SER A 39 21.92 1.41 -20.14
C SER A 39 21.25 1.84 -18.83
N SER A 40 20.12 2.55 -18.86
CA SER A 40 19.37 2.87 -17.63
C SER A 40 18.64 1.63 -17.12
N LEU A 41 18.77 1.33 -15.82
CA LEU A 41 17.95 0.31 -15.16
C LEU A 41 16.55 0.82 -14.78
N ILE A 42 16.31 2.13 -14.95
CA ILE A 42 15.05 2.82 -14.64
C ILE A 42 14.34 3.17 -15.95
N ARG A 43 13.05 2.84 -16.04
CA ARG A 43 12.08 3.11 -17.11
C ARG A 43 11.52 4.51 -16.94
N ASN A 44 11.25 5.20 -18.05
CA ASN A 44 10.68 6.55 -18.01
C ASN A 44 9.19 6.53 -17.65
N LEU A 45 8.75 7.55 -16.91
CA LEU A 45 7.34 7.85 -16.72
C LEU A 45 6.74 8.46 -17.98
N GLU A 46 5.51 8.05 -18.31
CA GLU A 46 4.71 8.70 -19.34
C GLU A 46 3.83 9.79 -18.71
N TRP A 47 3.92 11.01 -19.26
CA TRP A 47 3.21 12.19 -18.77
C TRP A 47 2.07 12.56 -19.71
N ASN A 48 0.88 12.84 -19.17
CA ASN A 48 -0.30 13.24 -19.94
C ASN A 48 -0.99 14.47 -19.31
N ASP A 49 -2.20 14.81 -19.78
CA ASP A 49 -2.95 16.02 -19.40
C ASP A 49 -3.09 16.20 -17.88
N ILE A 50 -3.35 15.11 -17.17
CA ILE A 50 -3.37 15.03 -15.71
C ILE A 50 -2.55 13.84 -15.23
N ASN A 51 -1.80 14.05 -14.15
CA ASN A 51 -0.86 13.08 -13.60
C ASN A 51 -1.09 12.94 -12.10
N PHE A 52 -0.81 11.76 -11.57
CA PHE A 52 -1.04 11.42 -10.18
C PHE A 52 0.19 10.75 -9.57
N ILE A 53 0.48 11.14 -8.32
CA ILE A 53 1.25 10.29 -7.41
C ILE A 53 0.30 9.73 -6.36
N HIS A 54 0.39 8.43 -6.13
CA HIS A 54 -0.47 7.69 -5.21
C HIS A 54 0.35 6.95 -4.15
N THR A 55 -0.03 7.12 -2.89
CA THR A 55 0.48 6.34 -1.76
C THR A 55 -0.65 5.60 -1.07
N THR A 56 -0.33 4.46 -0.48
CA THR A 56 -1.28 3.64 0.29
C THR A 56 -0.49 2.79 1.28
N ASP A 57 -1.15 2.35 2.35
CA ASP A 57 -0.61 1.34 3.27
C ASP A 57 0.79 1.74 3.78
N THR A 58 0.96 3.03 4.12
CA THR A 58 2.27 3.58 4.52
C THR A 58 2.72 3.05 5.87
N HIS A 59 1.78 2.73 6.78
CA HIS A 59 2.02 2.14 8.10
C HIS A 59 3.22 2.75 8.87
N GLY A 60 3.35 4.09 8.83
CA GLY A 60 4.36 4.82 9.60
C GLY A 60 5.79 4.78 9.05
N TRP A 61 6.04 4.22 7.87
CA TRP A 61 7.38 4.04 7.28
C TRP A 61 8.03 5.32 6.73
N TYR A 62 7.72 6.47 7.32
CA TYR A 62 8.19 7.80 6.89
C TYR A 62 9.71 7.99 7.05
N SER A 63 10.36 7.13 7.84
CA SER A 63 11.82 7.12 8.04
C SER A 63 12.61 6.53 6.86
N GLY A 64 11.95 5.80 5.96
CA GLY A 64 12.61 4.94 4.97
C GLY A 64 13.15 3.64 5.59
N HIS A 65 13.56 2.70 4.73
CA HIS A 65 14.01 1.38 5.15
C HIS A 65 15.52 1.31 5.41
N LEU A 66 15.90 0.76 6.57
CA LEU A 66 17.31 0.53 6.91
C LEU A 66 17.86 -0.77 6.29
N ASN A 67 17.09 -1.86 6.33
CA ASN A 67 17.54 -3.18 5.88
C ASN A 67 17.33 -3.42 4.38
N GLN A 68 16.34 -2.75 3.78
CA GLN A 68 16.05 -2.82 2.35
C GLN A 68 16.44 -1.51 1.68
N LYS A 69 17.71 -1.41 1.26
CA LYS A 69 18.27 -0.18 0.65
C LYS A 69 17.56 0.30 -0.61
N GLN A 70 16.77 -0.56 -1.26
CA GLN A 70 15.92 -0.21 -2.41
C GLN A 70 14.81 0.77 -2.03
N TYR A 71 14.52 0.94 -0.73
CA TYR A 71 13.44 1.79 -0.21
C TYR A 71 14.00 2.80 0.82
N ASN A 72 15.18 3.36 0.53
CA ASN A 72 15.96 4.16 1.48
C ASN A 72 15.51 5.63 1.62
N ALA A 73 14.55 6.09 0.81
CA ALA A 73 14.10 7.47 0.90
C ALA A 73 13.16 7.66 2.09
N ASN A 74 13.26 8.80 2.76
CA ASN A 74 12.33 9.20 3.82
C ASN A 74 11.28 10.17 3.27
N TRP A 75 10.32 10.54 4.10
CA TRP A 75 9.21 11.42 3.71
C TRP A 75 9.65 12.80 3.20
N GLY A 76 10.76 13.35 3.71
CA GLY A 76 11.32 14.61 3.23
C GLY A 76 11.89 14.53 1.81
N HIS A 77 12.48 13.39 1.43
CA HIS A 77 12.86 13.13 0.04
C HIS A 77 11.63 13.02 -0.86
N PHE A 78 10.56 12.38 -0.39
CA PHE A 78 9.29 12.27 -1.13
C PHE A 78 8.58 13.61 -1.32
N ILE A 79 8.64 14.49 -0.32
CA ILE A 79 8.16 15.88 -0.43
C ILE A 79 8.96 16.65 -1.49
N SER A 80 10.29 16.52 -1.49
CA SER A 80 11.12 17.16 -2.52
C SER A 80 10.81 16.62 -3.91
N PHE A 81 10.67 15.29 -4.03
CA PHE A 81 10.31 14.60 -5.26
C PHE A 81 9.01 15.15 -5.88
N THR A 82 7.93 15.12 -5.09
CA THR A 82 6.60 15.54 -5.54
C THR A 82 6.52 17.04 -5.81
N SER A 83 7.25 17.87 -5.07
CA SER A 83 7.42 19.29 -5.38
C SER A 83 8.03 19.52 -6.77
N HIS A 84 9.08 18.76 -7.11
CA HIS A 84 9.70 18.85 -8.44
C HIS A 84 8.78 18.31 -9.54
N LEU A 85 8.12 17.17 -9.34
CA LEU A 85 7.17 16.63 -10.31
C LEU A 85 6.02 17.59 -10.60
N ARG A 86 5.48 18.24 -9.57
CA ARG A 86 4.45 19.27 -9.73
C ARG A 86 4.95 20.44 -10.58
N ASN A 87 6.16 20.92 -10.33
CA ASN A 87 6.79 21.98 -11.13
C ASN A 87 7.00 21.55 -12.59
N ILE A 88 7.45 20.31 -12.81
CA ILE A 88 7.60 19.73 -14.16
C ILE A 88 6.24 19.67 -14.87
N ALA A 89 5.19 19.17 -14.23
CA ALA A 89 3.83 19.13 -14.79
C ALA A 89 3.36 20.52 -15.21
N HIS A 90 3.44 21.49 -14.28
CA HIS A 90 2.97 22.85 -14.50
C HIS A 90 3.76 23.56 -15.62
N SER A 91 5.08 23.31 -15.73
CA SER A 91 5.89 23.83 -16.83
C SER A 91 5.43 23.34 -18.22
N LYS A 92 4.81 22.15 -18.26
CA LYS A 92 4.20 21.55 -19.45
C LYS A 92 2.71 21.85 -19.58
N LYS A 93 2.16 22.70 -18.70
CA LYS A 93 0.73 23.00 -18.55
C LYS A 93 -0.14 21.77 -18.21
N GLN A 94 0.44 20.73 -17.62
CA GLN A 94 -0.27 19.54 -17.19
C GLN A 94 -0.68 19.69 -15.72
N ASP A 95 -1.77 19.03 -15.31
CA ASP A 95 -2.15 18.94 -13.90
C ASP A 95 -1.42 17.81 -13.19
N PHE A 96 -1.24 17.96 -11.87
CA PHE A 96 -0.57 17.00 -11.01
C PHE A 96 -1.25 16.95 -9.64
N LEU A 97 -1.73 15.77 -9.26
CA LEU A 97 -2.45 15.54 -8.00
C LEU A 97 -1.77 14.46 -7.15
N LEU A 98 -1.83 14.61 -5.83
CA LEU A 98 -1.40 13.58 -4.88
C LEU A 98 -2.62 12.92 -4.22
N VAL A 99 -2.60 11.59 -4.16
CA VAL A 99 -3.66 10.76 -3.57
C VAL A 99 -3.09 9.85 -2.49
N ASP A 100 -3.74 9.76 -1.32
CA ASP A 100 -3.43 8.75 -0.29
C ASP A 100 -4.68 7.95 0.13
N THR A 101 -4.54 6.64 0.26
CA THR A 101 -5.66 5.72 0.51
C THR A 101 -5.60 4.98 1.83
N GLY A 102 -5.09 5.60 2.90
CA GLY A 102 -5.29 5.07 4.26
C GLY A 102 -4.17 4.17 4.79
N ASP A 103 -4.33 3.73 6.03
CA ASP A 103 -3.40 2.88 6.80
C ASP A 103 -2.02 3.54 7.02
N LYS A 104 -1.97 4.39 8.05
CA LYS A 104 -0.87 5.32 8.34
C LYS A 104 -0.04 4.91 9.55
N HIS A 105 -0.45 3.90 10.31
CA HIS A 105 0.24 3.31 11.49
C HIS A 105 0.05 1.78 11.56
N ASP A 106 0.49 1.12 12.63
CA ASP A 106 0.50 -0.35 12.83
C ASP A 106 1.49 -1.09 11.90
N GLY A 107 2.75 -0.69 11.96
CA GLY A 107 3.85 -1.35 11.29
C GLY A 107 5.21 -0.67 11.43
N ASN A 108 5.35 0.35 12.29
CA ASN A 108 6.60 1.08 12.45
C ASN A 108 6.69 1.78 13.82
N GLY A 109 7.89 1.79 14.43
CA GLY A 109 8.07 2.41 15.73
C GLY A 109 7.79 3.91 15.74
N LEU A 110 7.96 4.59 14.59
CA LEU A 110 7.66 6.02 14.47
C LEU A 110 6.18 6.34 14.74
N SER A 111 5.28 5.44 14.39
CA SER A 111 3.84 5.59 14.65
C SER A 111 3.37 4.86 15.90
N ASP A 112 3.94 3.72 16.23
CA ASP A 112 3.28 2.76 17.13
C ASP A 112 3.82 2.77 18.57
N VAL A 113 4.93 3.48 18.83
CA VAL A 113 5.47 3.63 20.19
C VAL A 113 4.65 4.60 21.06
N THR A 114 3.85 5.46 20.42
CA THR A 114 3.04 6.47 21.08
C THR A 114 1.60 6.00 21.26
N ILE A 115 0.93 6.49 22.30
CA ILE A 115 -0.51 6.28 22.49
C ILE A 115 -1.21 7.66 22.48
N PRO A 116 -2.19 7.89 21.58
CA PRO A 116 -2.61 7.01 20.48
C PRO A 116 -1.52 6.84 19.40
N ASN A 117 -1.70 5.83 18.54
CA ASN A 117 -0.77 5.56 17.44
C ASN A 117 -0.76 6.75 16.48
N GLY A 118 0.44 7.17 16.08
CA GLY A 118 0.64 8.26 15.14
C GLY A 118 0.77 9.65 15.75
N ALA A 119 0.78 9.79 17.08
CA ALA A 119 0.90 11.10 17.74
C ALA A 119 2.10 11.92 17.25
N GLU A 120 3.24 11.27 16.99
CA GLU A 120 4.44 11.91 16.45
C GLU A 120 4.65 11.68 14.94
N SER A 121 4.08 10.62 14.36
CA SER A 121 4.24 10.32 12.92
C SER A 121 3.27 11.09 12.02
N LEU A 122 2.02 11.33 12.45
CA LEU A 122 1.02 12.06 11.67
C LEU A 122 1.42 13.52 11.40
N PRO A 123 2.05 14.27 12.35
CA PRO A 123 2.64 15.57 12.05
C PRO A 123 3.67 15.56 10.92
N ILE A 124 4.40 14.46 10.72
CA ILE A 124 5.33 14.25 9.60
C ILE A 124 4.55 13.95 8.31
N PHE A 125 3.60 13.01 8.36
CA PHE A 125 2.74 12.64 7.23
C PHE A 125 2.06 13.87 6.61
N MET A 126 1.44 14.70 7.47
CA MET A 126 0.71 15.92 7.09
C MET A 126 1.59 17.02 6.48
N LYS A 127 2.92 16.86 6.39
CA LYS A 127 3.78 17.79 5.64
C LYS A 127 3.72 17.58 4.14
N GLN A 128 3.21 16.43 3.68
CA GLN A 128 2.95 16.20 2.28
C GLN A 128 1.64 16.87 1.85
N ASP A 129 1.64 17.45 0.66
CA ASP A 129 0.56 18.29 0.13
C ASP A 129 -0.42 17.45 -0.72
N TYR A 130 -1.17 16.59 -0.04
CA TYR A 130 -2.19 15.73 -0.66
C TYR A 130 -3.42 16.49 -1.14
N ASP A 131 -3.83 16.22 -2.38
CA ASP A 131 -5.02 16.81 -3.01
C ASP A 131 -6.30 16.03 -2.69
N LEU A 132 -6.17 14.71 -2.50
CA LEU A 132 -7.20 13.76 -2.10
C LEU A 132 -6.61 12.76 -1.10
N LEU A 133 -7.27 12.56 0.03
CA LEU A 133 -6.89 11.49 0.96
C LEU A 133 -8.08 10.96 1.75
N THR A 134 -7.95 9.71 2.20
CA THR A 134 -8.98 9.00 2.96
C THR A 134 -8.37 8.13 4.07
N ILE A 135 -9.27 7.44 4.77
CA ILE A 135 -8.99 6.59 5.93
C ILE A 135 -8.78 5.12 5.53
N GLY A 136 -7.98 4.39 6.29
CA GLY A 136 -7.88 2.94 6.23
C GLY A 136 -8.55 2.26 7.44
N ASN A 137 -8.47 0.93 7.50
CA ASN A 137 -9.06 0.19 8.62
C ASN A 137 -8.21 0.29 9.89
N HIS A 138 -6.91 0.55 9.78
CA HIS A 138 -6.02 0.65 10.94
C HIS A 138 -6.32 1.87 11.81
N GLU A 139 -6.84 2.96 11.22
CA GLU A 139 -7.35 4.11 11.97
C GLU A 139 -8.68 3.83 12.71
N LEU A 140 -9.32 2.66 12.48
CA LEU A 140 -10.66 2.34 12.97
C LEU A 140 -10.71 1.25 14.04
N TYR A 141 -9.62 0.55 14.34
CA TYR A 141 -9.63 -0.52 15.35
C TYR A 141 -9.86 0.00 16.78
N THR A 142 -9.30 1.16 17.14
CA THR A 142 -9.42 1.73 18.49
C THR A 142 -10.07 3.12 18.44
N LEU A 143 -10.72 3.50 19.55
CA LEU A 143 -11.47 4.76 19.64
C LEU A 143 -10.52 5.96 19.57
N GLU A 144 -9.39 5.87 20.27
CA GLU A 144 -8.37 6.90 20.36
C GLU A 144 -7.69 7.18 19.01
N ASN A 145 -7.45 6.14 18.19
CA ASN A 145 -6.88 6.31 16.84
C ASN A 145 -7.91 7.00 15.92
N SER A 146 -9.18 6.58 15.94
CA SER A 146 -10.23 7.23 15.15
C SER A 146 -10.46 8.68 15.56
N GLN A 147 -10.41 8.96 16.86
CA GLN A 147 -10.51 10.32 17.38
C GLN A 147 -9.32 11.17 16.92
N GLN A 148 -8.10 10.65 17.01
CA GLN A 148 -6.92 11.38 16.56
C GLN A 148 -6.98 11.69 15.06
N GLU A 149 -7.36 10.73 14.23
CA GLU A 149 -7.52 10.92 12.79
C GLU A 149 -8.56 12.03 12.47
N TYR A 150 -9.70 12.02 13.17
CA TYR A 150 -10.75 13.03 13.03
C TYR A 150 -10.29 14.44 13.46
N ASP A 151 -9.62 14.52 14.62
CA ASP A 151 -9.24 15.78 15.25
C ASP A 151 -7.99 16.41 14.63
N LEU A 152 -7.08 15.60 14.05
CA LEU A 152 -5.81 16.05 13.46
C LEU A 152 -5.82 16.00 11.93
N VAL A 153 -5.80 14.80 11.34
CA VAL A 153 -5.53 14.62 9.89
C VAL A 153 -6.68 15.18 9.06
N ARG A 154 -7.92 14.80 9.37
CA ARG A 154 -9.09 15.33 8.69
C ARG A 154 -9.21 16.84 8.86
N LYS A 155 -8.89 17.37 10.03
CA LYS A 155 -8.89 18.83 10.29
C LYS A 155 -7.82 19.57 9.49
N HIS A 156 -6.64 18.99 9.34
CA HIS A 156 -5.54 19.55 8.56
C HIS A 156 -5.91 19.66 7.08
N PHE A 157 -6.37 18.56 6.48
CA PHE A 157 -6.65 18.48 5.05
C PHE A 157 -8.05 18.99 4.65
N LYS A 158 -8.95 19.23 5.60
CA LYS A 158 -10.25 19.88 5.41
C LYS A 158 -11.07 19.20 4.29
N SER A 159 -11.27 19.90 3.17
CA SER A 159 -12.03 19.42 2.02
C SER A 159 -11.30 18.37 1.18
N ASN A 160 -9.99 18.20 1.38
CA ASN A 160 -9.22 17.16 0.68
C ASN A 160 -9.41 15.78 1.33
N TYR A 161 -9.84 15.75 2.60
CA TYR A 161 -10.17 14.52 3.30
C TYR A 161 -11.58 14.05 2.96
N VAL A 162 -11.70 13.02 2.12
CA VAL A 162 -12.98 12.49 1.64
C VAL A 162 -13.22 11.14 2.28
N SER A 163 -14.45 10.91 2.75
CA SER A 163 -14.92 9.63 3.26
C SER A 163 -16.42 9.50 2.96
N THR A 164 -16.74 8.67 1.99
CA THR A 164 -18.11 8.48 1.47
C THR A 164 -18.93 7.58 2.38
N ASN A 165 -18.32 6.52 2.94
CA ASN A 165 -19.02 5.45 3.65
C ASN A 165 -18.56 5.20 5.09
N VAL A 166 -17.79 6.12 5.69
CA VAL A 166 -17.41 6.04 7.11
C VAL A 166 -17.98 7.23 7.87
N GLU A 167 -18.60 6.94 9.01
CA GLU A 167 -19.13 7.92 9.95
C GLU A 167 -18.38 7.87 11.29
N TYR A 168 -18.29 9.02 11.94
CA TYR A 168 -17.68 9.25 13.24
C TYR A 168 -18.71 9.77 14.24
N LYS A 169 -18.68 9.25 15.46
CA LYS A 169 -19.60 9.60 16.55
C LYS A 169 -19.07 10.79 17.34
N LEU A 170 -19.76 11.93 17.25
CA LEU A 170 -19.47 13.12 18.05
C LEU A 170 -19.75 12.88 19.54
N GLN A 171 -19.19 13.75 20.40
CA GLN A 171 -19.42 13.72 21.85
C GLN A 171 -20.90 13.76 22.26
N ASN A 172 -21.75 14.39 21.44
CA ASN A 172 -23.20 14.44 21.67
C ASN A 172 -23.94 13.14 21.25
N GLY A 173 -23.23 12.12 20.78
CA GLY A 173 -23.75 10.84 20.33
C GLY A 173 -24.19 10.77 18.87
N THR A 174 -24.14 11.88 18.13
CA THR A 174 -24.56 11.94 16.71
C THR A 174 -23.46 11.43 15.80
N PHE A 175 -23.82 10.58 14.83
CA PHE A 175 -22.91 10.18 13.77
C PHE A 175 -22.89 11.23 12.66
N VAL A 176 -21.69 11.59 12.23
CA VAL A 176 -21.43 12.50 11.11
C VAL A 176 -20.42 11.86 10.15
N PRO A 177 -20.38 12.26 8.87
CA PRO A 177 -19.34 11.80 7.97
C PRO A 177 -17.93 12.03 8.55
N MET A 178 -17.06 11.01 8.47
CA MET A 178 -15.67 11.10 8.92
C MET A 178 -14.96 12.26 8.20
N GLY A 179 -15.14 12.35 6.88
CA GLY A 179 -14.67 13.42 6.01
C GLY A 179 -15.81 14.06 5.20
N GLN A 180 -15.47 14.75 4.11
CA GLN A 180 -16.48 15.11 3.12
C GLN A 180 -16.99 13.83 2.44
N ARG A 181 -18.30 13.69 2.17
CA ARG A 181 -18.81 12.51 1.45
C ARG A 181 -18.33 12.44 0.00
N TYR A 182 -18.01 13.58 -0.59
CA TYR A 182 -17.47 13.71 -1.95
C TYR A 182 -16.72 15.03 -2.08
N LYS A 183 -15.98 15.20 -3.17
CA LYS A 183 -15.36 16.48 -3.54
C LYS A 183 -15.55 16.72 -5.03
N TYR A 184 -16.19 17.84 -5.38
CA TYR A 184 -16.23 18.34 -6.76
C TYR A 184 -15.33 19.58 -6.87
N PHE A 185 -14.39 19.59 -7.82
CA PHE A 185 -13.42 20.68 -7.95
C PHE A 185 -12.86 20.78 -9.37
N MET A 186 -12.19 21.91 -9.67
CA MET A 186 -11.49 22.12 -10.93
C MET A 186 -9.99 22.19 -10.72
N THR A 187 -9.23 21.49 -11.57
CA THR A 187 -7.77 21.51 -11.51
C THR A 187 -7.20 22.88 -11.94
N PRO A 188 -6.02 23.29 -11.44
CA PRO A 188 -5.50 24.63 -11.67
C PRO A 188 -5.04 24.88 -13.12
N MET A 189 -4.45 23.88 -13.81
CA MET A 189 -3.80 24.07 -15.11
C MET A 189 -4.76 23.86 -16.30
N GLN A 190 -5.37 22.68 -16.40
CA GLN A 190 -6.24 22.31 -17.51
C GLN A 190 -7.73 22.60 -17.24
N LYS A 191 -8.08 23.03 -16.01
CA LYS A 191 -9.48 23.31 -15.62
C LYS A 191 -10.38 22.08 -15.71
N ILE A 192 -9.82 20.89 -15.44
CA ILE A 192 -10.53 19.61 -15.46
C ILE A 192 -11.50 19.57 -14.29
N ARG A 193 -12.78 19.32 -14.56
CA ARG A 193 -13.82 19.16 -13.54
C ARG A 193 -13.80 17.73 -13.02
N ILE A 194 -13.37 17.58 -11.77
CA ILE A 194 -13.22 16.28 -11.11
C ILE A 194 -14.31 16.12 -10.05
N LEU A 195 -15.05 15.02 -10.14
CA LEU A 195 -15.89 14.52 -9.06
C LEU A 195 -15.16 13.35 -8.38
N ALA A 196 -15.01 13.39 -7.05
CA ALA A 196 -14.27 12.40 -6.29
C ALA A 196 -15.07 11.82 -5.13
N PHE A 197 -15.02 10.50 -4.97
CA PHE A 197 -15.62 9.74 -3.87
C PHE A 197 -14.57 8.84 -3.22
N ALA A 198 -14.71 8.58 -1.92
CA ALA A 198 -13.85 7.64 -1.22
C ALA A 198 -14.52 6.55 -0.39
N PHE A 199 -14.24 5.29 -0.74
CA PHE A 199 -14.85 4.11 -0.12
C PHE A 199 -13.81 3.28 0.64
N LEU A 200 -14.11 2.97 1.90
CA LEU A 200 -13.48 1.88 2.63
C LEU A 200 -14.17 0.57 2.25
N PHE A 201 -13.43 -0.54 2.18
CA PHE A 201 -14.02 -1.87 2.00
C PHE A 201 -15.01 -2.23 3.11
N ASP A 202 -15.78 -3.32 2.94
CA ASP A 202 -16.69 -3.84 3.97
C ASP A 202 -15.92 -4.36 5.21
N PHE A 203 -15.56 -3.39 6.05
CA PHE A 203 -14.82 -3.57 7.29
C PHE A 203 -15.80 -3.61 8.45
N THR A 204 -15.74 -4.68 9.25
CA THR A 204 -16.70 -4.96 10.32
C THR A 204 -16.10 -4.92 11.72
N ARG A 205 -14.79 -4.65 11.85
CA ARG A 205 -14.07 -4.59 13.14
C ARG A 205 -13.80 -3.15 13.61
N TYR A 206 -14.57 -2.20 13.10
CA TYR A 206 -14.48 -0.81 13.54
C TYR A 206 -14.94 -0.66 15.00
N ASN A 207 -14.36 0.30 15.71
CA ASN A 207 -14.70 0.59 17.10
C ASN A 207 -16.07 1.24 17.25
N SER A 208 -16.61 1.25 18.48
CA SER A 208 -17.95 1.80 18.78
C SER A 208 -18.15 3.31 18.52
N GLY A 209 -17.08 4.06 18.29
CA GLY A 209 -17.10 5.47 17.92
C GLY A 209 -17.19 5.72 16.42
N THR A 210 -17.17 4.67 15.60
CA THR A 210 -17.24 4.78 14.14
C THR A 210 -18.26 3.81 13.57
N LYS A 211 -18.64 4.03 12.32
CA LYS A 211 -19.53 3.15 11.56
C LYS A 211 -19.07 3.12 10.11
N VAL A 212 -18.93 1.92 9.56
CA VAL A 212 -18.65 1.69 8.14
C VAL A 212 -19.92 1.15 7.48
N GLU A 213 -20.37 1.82 6.43
CA GLU A 213 -21.51 1.36 5.63
C GLU A 213 -21.00 0.63 4.37
N PRO A 214 -21.43 -0.61 4.10
CA PRO A 214 -21.09 -1.31 2.86
C PRO A 214 -21.41 -0.48 1.61
N ILE A 215 -20.57 -0.55 0.57
CA ILE A 215 -20.73 0.25 -0.65
C ILE A 215 -22.11 0.03 -1.25
N MET A 216 -22.57 -1.23 -1.28
CA MET A 216 -23.87 -1.60 -1.83
C MET A 216 -25.04 -0.83 -1.22
N LYS A 217 -25.00 -0.52 0.07
CA LYS A 217 -26.04 0.26 0.71
C LYS A 217 -25.94 1.74 0.38
N VAL A 218 -24.72 2.27 0.23
CA VAL A 218 -24.52 3.65 -0.22
C VAL A 218 -25.11 3.87 -1.62
N LEU A 219 -25.04 2.86 -2.50
CA LEU A 219 -25.67 2.94 -3.83
C LEU A 219 -27.20 3.07 -3.78
N ASP A 220 -27.83 2.61 -2.69
CA ASP A 220 -29.27 2.71 -2.48
C ASP A 220 -29.69 4.04 -1.85
N GLU A 221 -28.77 4.80 -1.26
CA GLU A 221 -29.06 6.07 -0.59
C GLU A 221 -29.38 7.19 -1.59
N ASP A 222 -30.42 7.99 -1.27
CA ASP A 222 -30.87 9.10 -2.11
C ASP A 222 -29.80 10.19 -2.22
N TRP A 223 -29.11 10.52 -1.12
CA TRP A 223 -28.07 11.55 -1.12
C TRP A 223 -26.92 11.25 -2.10
N PHE A 224 -26.60 9.96 -2.33
CA PHE A 224 -25.55 9.58 -3.27
C PHE A 224 -26.03 9.75 -4.70
N LYS A 225 -27.26 9.30 -5.02
CA LYS A 225 -27.89 9.48 -6.33
C LYS A 225 -28.06 10.96 -6.68
N ASP A 226 -28.49 11.77 -5.72
CA ASP A 226 -28.67 13.22 -5.88
C ASP A 226 -27.35 13.89 -6.31
N ILE A 227 -26.21 13.51 -5.72
CA ILE A 227 -24.89 14.03 -6.14
C ILE A 227 -24.59 13.68 -7.61
N LEU A 228 -24.91 12.47 -8.05
CA LEU A 228 -24.65 12.07 -9.45
C LEU A 228 -25.61 12.77 -10.43
N ILE A 229 -26.82 13.11 -9.99
CA ILE A 229 -27.80 13.88 -10.77
C ILE A 229 -27.37 15.34 -10.88
N ASP A 230 -26.92 15.93 -9.76
CA ASP A 230 -26.46 17.32 -9.68
C ASP A 230 -25.12 17.57 -10.40
N HIS A 231 -24.37 16.50 -10.69
CA HIS A 231 -23.13 16.52 -11.45
C HIS A 231 -23.20 15.60 -12.67
N PRO A 232 -24.00 15.95 -13.70
CA PRO A 232 -24.21 15.09 -14.86
C PRO A 232 -22.92 14.87 -15.68
N ALA A 233 -22.93 13.87 -16.56
CA ALA A 233 -21.73 13.43 -17.28
C ALA A 233 -21.06 14.50 -18.18
N ASP A 234 -21.81 15.49 -18.67
CA ASP A 234 -21.29 16.63 -19.43
C ASP A 234 -20.70 17.73 -18.53
N GLU A 235 -20.90 17.63 -17.21
CA GLU A 235 -20.34 18.51 -16.18
C GLU A 235 -19.14 17.92 -15.42
N VAL A 236 -18.78 16.67 -15.71
CA VAL A 236 -17.66 15.95 -15.08
C VAL A 236 -16.71 15.44 -16.16
N ASP A 237 -15.47 15.93 -16.15
CA ASP A 237 -14.44 15.53 -17.13
C ASP A 237 -13.72 14.24 -16.70
N LEU A 238 -13.59 14.03 -15.38
CA LEU A 238 -12.96 12.87 -14.77
C LEU A 238 -13.65 12.53 -13.44
N LEU A 239 -14.00 11.26 -13.25
CA LEU A 239 -14.42 10.74 -11.95
C LEU A 239 -13.22 10.06 -11.27
N VAL A 240 -12.99 10.37 -10.00
CA VAL A 240 -11.94 9.72 -9.19
C VAL A 240 -12.58 8.95 -8.05
N ILE A 241 -12.45 7.64 -8.05
CA ILE A 241 -12.88 6.78 -6.95
C ILE A 241 -11.62 6.36 -6.20
N PHE A 242 -11.46 6.71 -4.94
CA PHE A 242 -10.24 6.36 -4.21
C PHE A 242 -10.57 5.81 -2.84
N GLY A 243 -9.83 4.84 -2.33
CA GLY A 243 -10.35 4.12 -1.18
C GLY A 243 -9.36 3.14 -0.64
N HIS A 244 -9.49 2.85 0.65
CA HIS A 244 -8.76 1.75 1.23
C HIS A 244 -9.49 0.45 0.90
N ILE A 245 -9.38 0.02 -0.36
CA ILE A 245 -10.03 -1.17 -0.94
C ILE A 245 -9.14 -1.69 -2.07
N PRO A 246 -8.93 -3.02 -2.20
CA PRO A 246 -8.12 -3.56 -3.29
C PRO A 246 -8.74 -3.27 -4.66
N VAL A 247 -7.95 -2.85 -5.66
CA VAL A 247 -8.46 -2.60 -7.03
C VAL A 247 -8.64 -3.87 -7.87
N THR A 248 -8.49 -5.04 -7.27
CA THR A 248 -8.53 -6.29 -8.03
C THR A 248 -9.94 -6.62 -8.51
N HIS A 249 -10.05 -7.28 -9.65
CA HIS A 249 -11.31 -7.71 -10.30
C HIS A 249 -12.26 -8.57 -9.46
N ASN A 250 -11.78 -9.09 -8.35
CA ASN A 250 -12.51 -10.09 -7.54
C ASN A 250 -13.28 -9.46 -6.38
N ASP A 251 -13.34 -8.13 -6.34
CA ASP A 251 -14.14 -7.38 -5.38
C ASP A 251 -15.56 -7.14 -5.95
N GLU A 252 -16.55 -7.80 -5.34
CA GLU A 252 -17.95 -7.70 -5.75
C GLU A 252 -18.51 -6.29 -5.55
N GLU A 253 -18.09 -5.58 -4.49
CA GLU A 253 -18.58 -4.22 -4.21
C GLU A 253 -18.07 -3.22 -5.23
N LEU A 254 -16.79 -3.31 -5.62
CA LEU A 254 -16.24 -2.46 -6.68
C LEU A 254 -16.89 -2.74 -8.04
N PHE A 255 -17.16 -4.00 -8.36
CA PHE A 255 -17.86 -4.36 -9.59
C PHE A 255 -19.26 -3.74 -9.65
N GLN A 256 -20.03 -3.82 -8.55
CA GLN A 256 -21.36 -3.23 -8.48
C GLN A 256 -21.33 -1.69 -8.51
N LEU A 257 -20.39 -1.07 -7.80
CA LEU A 257 -20.16 0.37 -7.85
C LEU A 257 -19.88 0.82 -9.28
N HIS A 258 -19.01 0.11 -9.99
CA HIS A 258 -18.69 0.39 -11.38
C HIS A 258 -19.94 0.34 -12.28
N LEU A 259 -20.69 -0.76 -12.23
CA LEU A 259 -21.93 -0.91 -13.00
C LEU A 259 -22.95 0.18 -12.70
N PHE A 260 -23.02 0.61 -11.45
CA PHE A 260 -23.90 1.70 -11.02
C PHE A 260 -23.46 3.04 -11.61
N LEU A 261 -22.18 3.40 -11.46
CA LEU A 261 -21.62 4.65 -11.98
C LEU A 261 -21.74 4.75 -13.49
N ARG A 262 -21.59 3.64 -14.23
CA ARG A 262 -21.74 3.63 -15.70
C ARG A 262 -23.15 3.93 -16.19
N LYS A 263 -24.18 3.85 -15.34
CA LYS A 263 -25.53 4.32 -15.67
C LYS A 263 -25.60 5.84 -15.77
N TYR A 264 -24.81 6.55 -14.95
CA TYR A 264 -24.75 8.01 -14.91
C TYR A 264 -23.63 8.58 -15.80
N TYR A 265 -22.52 7.85 -15.91
CA TYR A 265 -21.32 8.26 -16.63
C TYR A 265 -20.89 7.21 -17.68
N PRO A 266 -21.64 7.04 -18.80
CA PRO A 266 -21.40 5.93 -19.73
C PRO A 266 -20.03 5.94 -20.42
N LYS A 267 -19.44 7.13 -20.61
CA LYS A 267 -18.14 7.32 -21.29
C LYS A 267 -17.18 8.28 -20.58
N THR A 268 -17.56 8.81 -19.42
CA THR A 268 -16.64 9.62 -18.62
C THR A 268 -15.50 8.73 -18.14
N LYS A 269 -14.27 9.23 -18.19
CA LYS A 269 -13.13 8.51 -17.66
C LYS A 269 -13.28 8.38 -16.14
N ILE A 270 -13.04 7.19 -15.62
CA ILE A 270 -13.07 6.93 -14.18
C ILE A 270 -11.72 6.35 -13.77
N GLN A 271 -11.08 6.94 -12.76
CA GLN A 271 -9.85 6.42 -12.21
C GLN A 271 -10.06 5.94 -10.79
N TYR A 272 -9.67 4.69 -10.52
CA TYR A 272 -9.63 4.12 -9.19
C TYR A 272 -8.23 4.24 -8.56
N PHE A 273 -8.16 4.55 -7.27
CA PHE A 273 -6.95 4.42 -6.45
C PHE A 273 -7.27 3.59 -5.22
N GLY A 274 -6.66 2.41 -5.07
CA GLY A 274 -6.97 1.46 -4.00
C GLY A 274 -5.85 1.26 -2.99
N GLY A 275 -6.04 0.30 -2.09
CA GLY A 275 -5.11 -0.02 -1.01
C GLY A 275 -5.41 -1.37 -0.35
N HIS A 276 -5.06 -1.51 0.92
CA HIS A 276 -5.39 -2.62 1.82
C HIS A 276 -4.64 -3.93 1.55
N SER A 277 -4.60 -4.39 0.30
CA SER A 277 -4.00 -5.69 -0.03
C SER A 277 -2.48 -5.70 -0.15
N HIS A 278 -1.80 -4.58 0.14
CA HIS A 278 -0.35 -4.51 0.27
C HIS A 278 0.45 -4.85 -1.01
N ILE A 279 -0.15 -4.71 -2.20
CA ILE A 279 0.49 -5.06 -3.49
C ILE A 279 0.53 -3.90 -4.47
N ARG A 280 1.47 -3.96 -5.41
CA ARG A 280 1.41 -3.20 -6.67
C ARG A 280 0.37 -3.86 -7.57
N ASP A 281 -0.59 -3.09 -8.07
CA ASP A 281 -1.63 -3.61 -8.95
C ASP A 281 -2.18 -2.56 -9.91
N PHE A 282 -2.59 -3.01 -11.08
CA PHE A 282 -3.29 -2.21 -12.07
C PHE A 282 -4.39 -3.05 -12.73
N SER A 283 -5.63 -2.59 -12.63
CA SER A 283 -6.80 -3.32 -13.13
C SER A 283 -7.56 -2.49 -14.14
N VAL A 284 -7.92 -3.09 -15.27
CA VAL A 284 -8.67 -2.47 -16.37
C VAL A 284 -10.09 -3.03 -16.36
N TYR A 285 -11.07 -2.19 -16.07
CA TYR A 285 -12.47 -2.63 -15.98
C TYR A 285 -13.22 -2.42 -17.31
N ASP A 286 -12.91 -1.33 -18.03
CA ASP A 286 -13.40 -1.06 -19.38
C ASP A 286 -12.50 -0.07 -20.13
N ASP A 287 -12.91 0.33 -21.35
CA ASP A 287 -12.18 1.25 -22.24
C ASP A 287 -11.88 2.65 -21.63
N TYR A 288 -12.56 3.02 -20.53
CA TYR A 288 -12.48 4.33 -19.89
C TYR A 288 -12.29 4.24 -18.37
N LEU A 289 -11.91 3.09 -17.82
CA LEU A 289 -11.73 2.89 -16.38
C LEU A 289 -10.59 1.96 -16.07
N THR A 290 -9.70 2.46 -15.22
CA THR A 290 -8.64 1.66 -14.62
C THR A 290 -8.56 1.91 -13.12
N GLY A 291 -7.92 1.01 -12.38
CA GLY A 291 -7.60 1.16 -10.97
C GLY A 291 -6.12 0.93 -10.71
N LEU A 292 -5.51 1.79 -9.90
CA LEU A 292 -4.13 1.70 -9.45
C LEU A 292 -4.08 1.34 -7.96
N GLN A 293 -3.18 0.44 -7.58
CA GLN A 293 -2.79 0.20 -6.19
C GLN A 293 -1.27 0.22 -6.04
N SER A 294 -0.80 0.87 -4.98
CA SER A 294 0.58 1.35 -4.89
C SER A 294 1.42 0.69 -3.80
N GLY A 295 1.28 -0.63 -3.61
CA GLY A 295 2.15 -1.39 -2.71
C GLY A 295 1.87 -1.12 -1.23
N ARG A 296 2.94 -0.92 -0.45
CA ARG A 296 2.92 -0.72 1.00
C ARG A 296 4.19 -0.07 1.53
N PHE A 297 4.17 0.29 2.81
CA PHE A 297 5.32 0.58 3.69
C PHE A 297 6.27 1.65 3.16
N CYS A 298 5.79 2.58 2.34
CA CYS A 298 6.69 3.50 1.62
C CYS A 298 7.79 2.75 0.84
N GLU A 299 7.46 1.60 0.24
CA GLU A 299 8.33 0.90 -0.72
C GLU A 299 8.06 1.36 -2.16
N THR A 300 6.87 1.95 -2.38
CA THR A 300 6.35 2.32 -3.69
C THR A 300 5.66 3.68 -3.64
N ALA A 301 5.93 4.52 -4.64
CA ALA A 301 5.07 5.63 -5.03
C ALA A 301 4.43 5.29 -6.38
N GLY A 302 3.11 5.12 -6.41
CA GLY A 302 2.40 4.84 -7.65
C GLY A 302 2.32 6.07 -8.54
N TRP A 303 2.54 5.88 -9.83
CA TRP A 303 2.39 6.88 -10.87
C TRP A 303 1.25 6.51 -11.80
N LEU A 304 0.42 7.49 -12.14
CA LEU A 304 -0.57 7.36 -13.18
C LEU A 304 -0.63 8.66 -14.00
N SER A 305 -0.74 8.54 -15.32
CA SER A 305 -1.13 9.67 -16.17
C SER A 305 -2.32 9.33 -17.04
N ILE A 306 -3.17 10.33 -17.30
CA ILE A 306 -4.40 10.18 -18.09
C ILE A 306 -4.41 11.21 -19.22
N ASN A 307 -4.51 10.72 -20.46
CA ASN A 307 -4.79 11.51 -21.64
C ASN A 307 -6.30 11.72 -21.76
N LEU A 308 -6.76 12.97 -21.59
CA LEU A 308 -8.19 13.28 -21.66
C LEU A 308 -8.70 13.35 -23.11
N ASN A 309 -7.81 13.58 -24.08
CA ASN A 309 -8.14 13.69 -25.51
C ASN A 309 -7.25 12.77 -26.38
N PRO A 310 -7.32 11.43 -26.21
CA PRO A 310 -6.47 10.51 -26.94
C PRO A 310 -6.76 10.55 -28.44
N THR A 311 -5.71 10.57 -29.27
CA THR A 311 -5.84 10.44 -30.72
C THR A 311 -6.34 9.03 -31.09
N GLY A 312 -7.28 8.91 -32.04
CA GLY A 312 -7.85 7.62 -32.43
C GLY A 312 -9.12 7.28 -31.65
N ASN A 313 -10.18 8.08 -31.85
CA ASN A 313 -11.50 7.82 -31.24
C ASN A 313 -12.14 6.48 -31.66
N ASP A 314 -11.61 5.85 -32.71
CA ASP A 314 -12.07 4.55 -33.21
C ASP A 314 -11.37 3.35 -32.54
N LEU A 315 -10.34 3.57 -31.71
CA LEU A 315 -9.68 2.51 -30.94
C LEU A 315 -10.65 1.89 -29.93
N LYS A 316 -10.48 0.58 -29.65
CA LYS A 316 -11.29 -0.19 -28.70
C LYS A 316 -10.41 -1.19 -27.94
N GLY A 317 -10.84 -1.60 -26.75
CA GLY A 317 -10.09 -2.57 -25.96
C GLY A 317 -8.70 -2.06 -25.57
N VAL A 318 -7.69 -2.93 -25.61
CA VAL A 318 -6.30 -2.66 -25.16
C VAL A 318 -5.78 -1.33 -25.69
N ASP A 319 -5.84 -1.14 -27.01
CA ASP A 319 -5.29 0.05 -27.67
C ASP A 319 -5.95 1.35 -27.18
N LYS A 320 -7.25 1.29 -26.82
CA LYS A 320 -7.96 2.46 -26.29
C LYS A 320 -7.51 2.79 -24.87
N VAL A 321 -7.35 1.77 -24.03
CA VAL A 321 -6.94 1.96 -22.64
C VAL A 321 -5.48 2.40 -22.57
N GLU A 322 -4.56 1.76 -23.32
CA GLU A 322 -3.14 2.12 -23.37
C GLU A 322 -2.88 3.50 -23.99
N SER A 323 -3.74 3.98 -24.91
CA SER A 323 -3.65 5.36 -25.41
C SER A 323 -4.22 6.42 -24.44
N THR A 324 -4.96 5.99 -23.43
CA THR A 324 -5.66 6.86 -22.47
C THR A 324 -4.98 6.90 -21.11
N PHE A 325 -4.48 5.76 -20.62
CA PHE A 325 -3.91 5.60 -19.29
C PHE A 325 -2.49 5.07 -19.39
N SER A 326 -1.63 5.53 -18.51
CA SER A 326 -0.29 4.96 -18.32
C SER A 326 0.01 4.87 -16.83
N ARG A 327 0.70 3.81 -16.42
CA ARG A 327 0.96 3.47 -15.01
C ARG A 327 2.43 3.16 -14.78
N SER A 328 2.94 3.52 -13.60
CA SER A 328 4.24 3.02 -13.13
C SER A 328 4.26 2.85 -11.61
N TYR A 329 5.15 2.00 -11.10
CA TYR A 329 5.41 1.83 -9.68
C TYR A 329 6.84 2.26 -9.40
N ILE A 330 6.99 3.43 -8.78
CA ILE A 330 8.29 4.03 -8.52
C ILE A 330 8.81 3.48 -7.21
N ASP A 331 9.99 2.88 -7.20
CA ASP A 331 10.62 2.50 -5.95
C ASP A 331 10.90 3.72 -5.08
N PHE A 332 10.62 3.59 -3.78
CA PHE A 332 10.74 4.70 -2.83
C PHE A 332 12.20 4.92 -2.39
N ASN A 333 13.05 5.30 -3.34
CA ASN A 333 14.45 5.63 -3.08
C ASN A 333 14.87 6.90 -3.81
N LEU A 334 15.99 7.45 -3.36
CA LEU A 334 16.51 8.70 -3.90
C LEU A 334 16.97 8.55 -5.36
N GLU A 335 17.43 7.37 -5.80
CA GLU A 335 17.88 7.13 -7.17
C GLU A 335 16.73 7.26 -8.18
N SER A 336 15.61 6.57 -7.93
CA SER A 336 14.38 6.69 -8.71
C SER A 336 13.83 8.12 -8.67
N PHE A 337 13.76 8.76 -7.50
CA PHE A 337 13.24 10.12 -7.38
C PHE A 337 14.09 11.14 -8.16
N MET A 338 15.41 11.03 -8.09
CA MET A 338 16.34 11.88 -8.84
C MET A 338 16.28 11.63 -10.35
N TYR A 339 16.16 10.37 -10.76
CA TYR A 339 16.01 10.00 -12.17
C TYR A 339 14.78 10.66 -12.80
N HIS A 340 13.60 10.51 -12.16
CA HIS A 340 12.34 11.02 -12.70
C HIS A 340 12.19 12.54 -12.64
N THR A 341 13.00 13.21 -11.80
CA THR A 341 13.09 14.68 -11.75
C THR A 341 14.19 15.23 -12.66
N ASN A 342 15.01 14.36 -13.26
CA ASN A 342 16.20 14.70 -14.04
C ASN A 342 17.18 15.60 -13.27
N ILE A 343 17.32 15.36 -11.96
CA ILE A 343 18.24 16.07 -11.06
C ILE A 343 19.33 15.10 -10.63
N SER A 344 20.59 15.39 -10.97
CA SER A 344 21.71 14.45 -10.79
C SER A 344 22.44 14.58 -9.45
N SER A 345 22.14 15.60 -8.63
CA SER A 345 22.75 15.78 -7.31
C SER A 345 21.72 15.85 -6.20
N SER A 346 22.02 15.23 -5.05
CA SER A 346 21.12 15.26 -3.89
C SER A 346 20.97 16.68 -3.33
N GLU A 347 21.99 17.53 -3.46
CA GLU A 347 21.94 18.92 -3.00
C GLU A 347 20.90 19.74 -3.78
N GLU A 348 20.86 19.60 -5.11
CA GLU A 348 19.87 20.28 -5.97
C GLU A 348 18.48 19.65 -5.84
N PHE A 349 18.42 18.33 -5.63
CA PHE A 349 17.16 17.60 -5.50
C PHE A 349 16.41 18.00 -4.23
N ASN A 350 17.13 18.22 -3.12
CA ASN A 350 16.51 18.48 -1.84
C ASN A 350 15.91 19.90 -1.76
N THR A 351 14.61 19.98 -1.45
CA THR A 351 13.95 21.26 -1.14
C THR A 351 14.15 21.64 0.32
N GLU A 352 13.99 22.93 0.66
CA GLU A 352 14.08 23.39 2.05
C GLU A 352 13.07 22.67 2.97
N LEU A 353 11.82 22.53 2.51
CA LEU A 353 10.79 21.80 3.24
C LEU A 353 11.18 20.33 3.40
N GLY A 354 11.64 19.67 2.33
CA GLY A 354 12.09 18.28 2.38
C GLY A 354 13.21 18.07 3.40
N LEU A 355 14.24 18.90 3.39
CA LEU A 355 15.34 18.84 4.37
C LEU A 355 14.85 19.05 5.81
N ASN A 356 13.93 20.00 6.01
CA ASN A 356 13.36 20.25 7.33
C ASN A 356 12.56 19.05 7.83
N VAL A 357 11.79 18.38 6.97
CA VAL A 357 11.05 17.17 7.33
C VAL A 357 12.00 15.99 7.58
N SER A 358 13.02 15.78 6.75
CA SER A 358 14.03 14.74 7.01
C SER A 358 14.76 14.97 8.34
N ARG A 359 15.04 16.23 8.71
CA ARG A 359 15.63 16.56 10.01
C ARG A 359 14.66 16.28 11.15
N HIS A 360 13.40 16.67 11.00
CA HIS A 360 12.36 16.44 11.98
C HIS A 360 12.12 14.94 12.24
N ILE A 361 12.13 14.10 11.20
CA ILE A 361 12.09 12.63 11.35
C ILE A 361 13.24 12.15 12.24
N ASN A 362 14.47 12.60 12.00
CA ASN A 362 15.63 12.19 12.81
C ASN A 362 15.57 12.74 14.25
N GLU A 363 14.91 13.87 14.49
CA GLU A 363 14.65 14.39 15.83
C GLU A 363 13.66 13.49 16.57
N VAL A 364 12.49 13.26 15.98
CA VAL A 364 11.44 12.41 16.56
C VAL A 364 11.95 10.98 16.83
N ARG A 365 12.68 10.37 15.89
CA ARG A 365 13.27 9.03 16.09
C ARG A 365 14.19 8.97 17.32
N ARG A 366 14.96 10.03 17.59
CA ARG A 366 15.84 10.13 18.76
C ARG A 366 15.06 10.37 20.04
N GLU A 367 14.07 11.26 20.01
CA GLU A 367 13.20 11.56 21.17
C GLU A 367 12.41 10.32 21.63
N LEU A 368 11.99 9.50 20.67
CA LEU A 368 11.28 8.23 20.91
C LEU A 368 12.22 7.04 21.18
N ASN A 369 13.54 7.24 21.21
CA ASN A 369 14.55 6.19 21.41
C ASN A 369 14.42 4.98 20.46
N LEU A 370 13.96 5.19 19.22
CA LEU A 370 13.69 4.09 18.28
C LEU A 370 14.95 3.30 17.88
N GLU A 371 16.12 3.92 18.00
CA GLU A 371 17.43 3.31 17.73
C GLU A 371 18.06 2.62 18.94
N GLU A 372 17.36 2.58 20.10
CA GLU A 372 17.81 1.83 21.27
C GLU A 372 17.96 0.35 20.91
N ILE A 373 19.19 -0.16 21.04
CA ILE A 373 19.51 -1.55 20.73
C ILE A 373 19.03 -2.43 21.88
N ILE A 374 18.08 -3.31 21.58
CA ILE A 374 17.56 -4.32 22.50
C ILE A 374 18.44 -5.57 22.47
N GLY A 375 18.96 -5.93 21.29
CA GLY A 375 19.86 -7.07 21.10
C GLY A 375 20.37 -7.17 19.67
N PHE A 376 20.91 -8.34 19.30
CA PHE A 376 21.48 -8.58 17.98
C PHE A 376 21.02 -9.93 17.41
N VAL A 377 20.58 -9.91 16.16
CA VAL A 377 20.37 -11.12 15.35
C VAL A 377 21.67 -11.40 14.60
N ARG A 378 22.39 -12.46 14.96
CA ARG A 378 23.77 -12.72 14.50
C ARG A 378 23.85 -13.77 13.39
N ASN A 379 23.08 -14.85 13.45
CA ASN A 379 23.36 -16.02 12.61
C ASN A 379 22.61 -16.01 11.27
N SER A 380 21.39 -15.45 11.20
CA SER A 380 20.61 -15.42 9.96
C SER A 380 19.59 -14.29 9.87
N ASN A 381 19.11 -14.06 8.64
CA ASN A 381 17.83 -13.39 8.43
C ASN A 381 16.72 -14.44 8.55
N TYR A 382 15.61 -14.06 9.16
CA TYR A 382 14.39 -14.86 9.22
C TYR A 382 13.29 -14.17 8.42
N PHE A 383 12.73 -14.89 7.46
CA PHE A 383 11.81 -14.34 6.48
C PHE A 383 10.37 -14.74 6.79
N MET A 384 9.44 -13.84 6.50
CA MET A 384 8.01 -14.13 6.56
C MET A 384 7.64 -15.22 5.56
N ASP A 385 8.00 -15.02 4.29
CA ASP A 385 7.55 -15.89 3.20
C ASP A 385 8.56 -16.08 2.05
N TYR A 386 9.79 -15.59 2.13
CA TYR A 386 10.82 -15.91 1.11
C TYR A 386 11.31 -17.36 1.18
N VAL A 387 10.91 -18.11 2.20
CA VAL A 387 11.17 -19.54 2.35
C VAL A 387 9.90 -20.24 2.82
N SER A 388 9.81 -21.56 2.61
CA SER A 388 8.71 -22.34 3.17
C SER A 388 8.69 -22.26 4.69
N ILE A 389 7.51 -22.41 5.30
CA ILE A 389 7.34 -22.26 6.75
C ILE A 389 8.12 -23.29 7.58
N GLN A 390 8.48 -24.43 7.00
CA GLN A 390 9.28 -25.46 7.66
C GLN A 390 10.79 -25.18 7.59
N ASN A 391 11.21 -24.19 6.80
CA ASN A 391 12.61 -23.82 6.67
C ASN A 391 13.10 -23.18 7.99
N PRO A 392 14.31 -23.52 8.49
CA PRO A 392 14.90 -22.90 9.67
C PRO A 392 15.03 -21.36 9.62
N LYS A 393 15.00 -20.78 8.42
CA LYS A 393 15.02 -19.32 8.19
C LYS A 393 13.63 -18.70 8.09
N SER A 394 12.57 -19.44 8.39
CA SER A 394 11.24 -18.84 8.53
C SER A 394 11.13 -18.17 9.89
N ILE A 395 10.64 -16.92 9.93
CA ILE A 395 10.35 -16.25 11.20
C ILE A 395 9.28 -17.02 11.98
N PHE A 396 8.29 -17.60 11.30
CA PHE A 396 7.26 -18.40 11.95
C PHE A 396 7.83 -19.65 12.62
N LYS A 397 8.83 -20.30 12.02
CA LYS A 397 9.52 -21.43 12.65
C LYS A 397 10.30 -21.00 13.88
N LEU A 398 11.00 -19.86 13.83
CA LEU A 398 11.66 -19.28 15.00
C LEU A 398 10.64 -19.00 16.12
N LEU A 399 9.50 -18.39 15.77
CA LEU A 399 8.45 -18.08 16.73
C LEU A 399 7.87 -19.35 17.37
N THR A 400 7.48 -20.36 16.58
CA THR A 400 6.86 -21.57 17.12
C THR A 400 7.82 -22.43 17.92
N ASP A 401 9.08 -22.52 17.51
CA ASP A 401 10.05 -23.44 18.12
C ASP A 401 10.76 -22.82 19.34
N LYS A 402 10.82 -21.47 19.43
CA LYS A 402 11.70 -20.78 20.37
C LYS A 402 11.09 -19.63 21.13
N VAL A 403 10.34 -18.74 20.48
CA VAL A 403 9.82 -17.51 21.12
C VAL A 403 8.50 -17.75 21.83
N LEU A 404 7.49 -18.32 21.17
CA LEU A 404 6.19 -18.58 21.78
C LEU A 404 6.28 -19.47 23.04
N PRO A 405 7.15 -20.50 23.12
CA PRO A 405 7.35 -21.26 24.35
C PRO A 405 7.79 -20.43 25.57
N THR A 406 8.33 -19.21 25.38
CA THR A 406 8.72 -18.35 26.51
C THR A 406 7.55 -17.55 27.08
N LEU A 407 6.35 -17.64 26.50
CA LEU A 407 5.18 -16.92 27.02
C LEU A 407 4.86 -17.37 28.45
N GLU A 408 4.87 -16.43 29.38
CA GLU A 408 4.51 -16.69 30.77
C GLU A 408 3.05 -16.30 31.07
N VAL A 409 2.49 -16.97 32.08
CA VAL A 409 1.15 -16.69 32.60
C VAL A 409 1.17 -15.32 33.30
N GLY A 410 0.20 -14.47 33.00
CA GLY A 410 0.19 -13.07 33.45
C GLY A 410 0.00 -12.87 34.95
N ASN A 411 -0.51 -13.87 35.67
CA ASN A 411 -0.53 -13.88 37.14
C ASN A 411 -0.67 -15.31 37.70
N GLN A 412 -0.30 -15.49 38.97
CA GLN A 412 -0.28 -16.80 39.65
C GLN A 412 -1.66 -17.40 39.94
N ASN A 413 -2.75 -16.63 39.83
CA ASN A 413 -4.10 -17.12 40.11
C ASN A 413 -4.76 -17.78 38.89
N ILE A 414 -4.16 -17.66 37.71
CA ILE A 414 -4.64 -18.32 36.49
C ILE A 414 -4.26 -19.80 36.59
N THR A 415 -5.28 -20.67 36.62
CA THR A 415 -5.07 -22.12 36.62
C THR A 415 -4.64 -22.57 35.22
N THR A 416 -3.53 -23.29 35.11
CA THR A 416 -3.03 -23.80 33.82
C THR A 416 -2.93 -25.32 33.80
N SER A 417 -3.02 -25.90 32.60
CA SER A 417 -2.59 -27.27 32.35
C SER A 417 -1.07 -27.37 32.24
N ASP A 418 -0.53 -28.57 32.48
CA ASP A 418 0.87 -28.89 32.19
C ASP A 418 1.17 -28.92 30.68
N GLN A 419 0.13 -29.02 29.84
CA GLN A 419 0.24 -29.05 28.39
C GLN A 419 -0.42 -27.84 27.75
N ARG A 420 0.19 -27.28 26.70
CA ARG A 420 -0.40 -26.16 25.96
C ARG A 420 -0.10 -26.15 24.47
N LEU A 421 -0.98 -25.49 23.73
CA LEU A 421 -0.83 -25.11 22.32
C LEU A 421 -0.96 -23.59 22.21
N ILE A 422 0.01 -22.92 21.61
CA ILE A 422 -0.05 -21.46 21.42
C ILE A 422 -0.27 -21.17 19.94
N ILE A 423 -1.40 -20.55 19.59
CA ILE A 423 -1.81 -20.27 18.20
C ILE A 423 -1.76 -18.77 17.94
N ILE A 424 -1.10 -18.38 16.86
CA ILE A 424 -1.11 -17.01 16.33
C ILE A 424 -1.46 -17.02 14.85
N ASN A 425 -2.13 -15.97 14.37
CA ASN A 425 -2.32 -15.77 12.94
C ASN A 425 -1.05 -15.21 12.29
N THR A 426 -0.78 -15.62 11.05
CA THR A 426 0.44 -15.20 10.34
C THR A 426 0.43 -13.72 9.96
N GLY A 427 -0.75 -13.11 9.78
CA GLY A 427 -0.93 -11.67 9.56
C GLY A 427 -0.55 -10.77 10.74
N SER A 428 -0.32 -11.35 11.94
CA SER A 428 0.20 -10.61 13.10
C SER A 428 1.69 -10.25 13.00
N ILE A 429 2.41 -10.90 12.09
CA ILE A 429 3.80 -10.56 11.74
C ILE A 429 3.77 -9.69 10.49
N ARG A 430 4.46 -8.55 10.53
CA ARG A 430 4.38 -7.51 9.50
C ARG A 430 5.65 -7.34 8.66
N TYR A 431 6.78 -7.85 9.16
CA TYR A 431 8.06 -7.73 8.44
C TYR A 431 9.04 -8.87 8.74
N ASP A 432 10.08 -8.98 7.91
CA ASP A 432 11.19 -9.93 8.10
C ASP A 432 12.07 -9.51 9.31
N LEU A 433 12.65 -10.49 10.00
CA LEU A 433 13.68 -10.25 11.02
C LEU A 433 15.06 -10.35 10.38
N TYR A 434 15.67 -9.20 10.08
CA TYR A 434 17.00 -9.13 9.49
C TYR A 434 18.12 -9.35 10.52
N LYS A 435 19.24 -9.93 10.06
CA LYS A 435 20.48 -9.97 10.84
C LYS A 435 21.01 -8.55 11.09
N GLY A 436 21.61 -8.34 12.24
CA GLY A 436 22.18 -7.07 12.66
C GLY A 436 21.61 -6.60 14.01
N PRO A 437 21.73 -5.30 14.31
CA PRO A 437 21.08 -4.71 15.47
C PRO A 437 19.56 -4.88 15.40
N TYR A 438 18.97 -5.32 16.50
CA TYR A 438 17.54 -5.32 16.72
C TYR A 438 17.21 -4.23 17.74
N THR A 439 16.40 -3.26 17.33
CA THR A 439 16.12 -2.04 18.09
C THR A 439 14.66 -1.97 18.56
N LEU A 440 14.32 -0.95 19.34
CA LEU A 440 12.92 -0.66 19.67
C LEU A 440 12.04 -0.51 18.42
N ASP A 441 12.53 0.17 17.38
CA ASP A 441 11.85 0.25 16.07
C ASP A 441 11.59 -1.13 15.45
N SER A 442 12.56 -2.05 15.59
CA SER A 442 12.46 -3.41 15.02
C SER A 442 11.31 -4.22 15.63
N GLN A 443 10.97 -3.99 16.90
CA GLN A 443 9.81 -4.60 17.56
C GLN A 443 8.52 -4.25 16.80
N TYR A 444 8.25 -2.96 16.61
CA TYR A 444 7.02 -2.47 15.99
C TYR A 444 6.98 -2.79 14.50
N ILE A 445 8.13 -2.75 13.82
CA ILE A 445 8.25 -3.18 12.41
C ILE A 445 7.81 -4.64 12.22
N ILE A 446 8.17 -5.53 13.16
CA ILE A 446 7.92 -6.97 13.01
C ILE A 446 6.59 -7.40 13.61
N SER A 447 6.25 -6.90 14.81
CA SER A 447 5.05 -7.27 15.57
C SER A 447 4.47 -6.05 16.31
N PRO A 448 3.72 -5.18 15.60
CA PRO A 448 3.20 -3.93 16.16
C PRO A 448 1.99 -4.11 17.08
N PHE A 449 1.31 -5.26 17.01
CA PHE A 449 0.03 -5.45 17.68
C PHE A 449 0.18 -5.86 19.14
N GLU A 450 -0.40 -5.08 20.03
CA GLU A 450 -0.52 -5.36 21.47
C GLU A 450 -1.69 -6.31 21.77
N ASN A 451 -1.66 -7.50 21.16
CA ASN A 451 -2.71 -8.50 21.37
C ASN A 451 -2.60 -9.14 22.76
N ASP A 452 -3.68 -9.09 23.53
CA ASP A 452 -3.84 -9.89 24.74
C ASP A 452 -3.92 -11.39 24.39
N TRP A 453 -3.37 -12.22 25.27
CA TRP A 453 -3.49 -13.68 25.20
C TRP A 453 -4.65 -14.16 26.07
N VAL A 454 -5.50 -15.00 25.50
CA VAL A 454 -6.54 -15.74 26.21
C VAL A 454 -6.27 -17.24 26.08
N LYS A 455 -6.87 -18.03 26.97
CA LYS A 455 -6.81 -19.48 26.91
C LYS A 455 -8.18 -20.13 26.99
N LEU A 456 -8.25 -21.34 26.44
CA LEU A 456 -9.35 -22.27 26.63
C LEU A 456 -8.78 -23.66 26.88
N THR A 457 -9.11 -24.25 28.04
CA THR A 457 -8.67 -25.61 28.39
C THR A 457 -9.62 -26.64 27.77
N LEU A 458 -9.08 -27.58 26.99
CA LEU A 458 -9.83 -28.60 26.24
C LEU A 458 -9.17 -29.97 26.35
N PRO A 459 -9.90 -31.08 26.12
CA PRO A 459 -9.29 -32.39 25.90
C PRO A 459 -8.29 -32.35 24.74
N LYS A 460 -7.14 -33.03 24.91
CA LYS A 460 -6.04 -33.05 23.94
C LYS A 460 -6.49 -33.42 22.53
N HIS A 461 -7.35 -34.41 22.38
CA HIS A 461 -7.85 -34.86 21.06
C HIS A 461 -8.68 -33.79 20.32
N ILE A 462 -9.30 -32.85 21.04
CA ILE A 462 -9.99 -31.68 20.47
C ILE A 462 -8.97 -30.57 20.17
N ALA A 463 -8.13 -30.23 21.15
CA ALA A 463 -7.17 -29.13 21.07
C ALA A 463 -6.26 -29.20 19.82
N ILE A 464 -5.72 -30.38 19.52
CA ILE A 464 -4.78 -30.59 18.40
C ILE A 464 -5.40 -30.40 17.01
N ARG A 465 -6.74 -30.37 16.91
CA ARG A 465 -7.47 -30.25 15.64
C ARG A 465 -7.81 -28.80 15.27
N ILE A 466 -7.66 -27.84 16.20
CA ILE A 466 -8.03 -26.44 16.00
C ILE A 466 -7.17 -25.77 14.91
N ALA A 467 -5.84 -25.76 15.07
CA ALA A 467 -4.96 -25.11 14.08
C ALA A 467 -5.03 -25.75 12.67
N PRO A 468 -5.06 -27.09 12.51
CA PRO A 468 -5.34 -27.70 11.22
C PRO A 468 -6.65 -27.21 10.61
N LYS A 469 -7.73 -27.12 11.39
CA LYS A 469 -9.04 -26.66 10.91
C LYS A 469 -9.03 -25.19 10.50
N LEU A 470 -8.36 -24.33 11.28
CA LEU A 470 -8.16 -22.92 10.91
C LEU A 470 -7.36 -22.74 9.62
N ASN A 471 -6.51 -23.71 9.29
CA ASN A 471 -5.69 -23.75 8.08
C ASN A 471 -6.34 -24.53 6.93
N GLU A 472 -7.56 -25.06 7.11
CA GLU A 472 -8.29 -25.68 6.01
C GLU A 472 -8.73 -24.61 5.01
N TRP A 473 -8.51 -24.93 3.74
CA TRP A 473 -8.92 -24.10 2.62
C TRP A 473 -10.37 -24.47 2.31
N LEU A 474 -11.31 -23.82 2.99
CA LEU A 474 -12.72 -24.00 2.65
C LEU A 474 -12.94 -23.50 1.23
N TYR A 475 -13.30 -24.43 0.35
CA TYR A 475 -13.63 -24.19 -1.06
C TYR A 475 -14.89 -23.34 -1.28
N ILE A 476 -15.54 -22.90 -0.19
CA ILE A 476 -16.81 -22.18 -0.22
C ILE A 476 -16.54 -20.68 -0.33
N ILE A 477 -16.56 -20.17 -1.56
CA ILE A 477 -16.91 -18.77 -1.82
C ILE A 477 -18.35 -18.57 -1.32
N ARG A 478 -18.55 -17.56 -0.50
CA ARG A 478 -19.85 -17.18 0.05
C ARG A 478 -20.46 -16.07 -0.77
N SER A 479 -21.76 -16.20 -1.03
CA SER A 479 -22.66 -15.08 -1.26
C SER A 479 -22.72 -14.21 0.00
N ALA A 480 -22.88 -12.90 -0.16
CA ALA A 480 -23.00 -11.87 0.88
C ALA A 480 -24.02 -12.11 2.03
N ASN A 481 -24.78 -13.22 2.01
CA ASN A 481 -25.82 -13.55 2.99
C ASN A 481 -25.42 -14.60 4.05
N ASP A 482 -24.21 -15.17 4.01
CA ASP A 482 -23.81 -16.20 4.97
C ASP A 482 -22.72 -15.65 5.93
N ASN A 483 -23.13 -15.39 7.17
CA ASN A 483 -22.37 -14.79 8.29
C ASN A 483 -21.17 -15.62 8.81
N THR A 484 -20.61 -16.56 8.07
CA THR A 484 -19.40 -17.26 8.55
C THR A 484 -18.13 -16.52 8.24
N LEU A 485 -17.25 -16.67 9.22
CA LEU A 485 -15.93 -16.14 9.33
C LEU A 485 -15.01 -16.64 8.19
N ASP A 486 -14.38 -15.71 7.47
CA ASP A 486 -13.33 -16.03 6.51
C ASP A 486 -11.97 -16.10 7.21
N ASN A 487 -11.52 -17.31 7.54
CA ASN A 487 -10.22 -17.51 8.20
C ASN A 487 -9.03 -17.09 7.32
N ARG A 488 -9.20 -16.90 6.01
CA ARG A 488 -8.11 -16.44 5.14
C ARG A 488 -7.70 -15.00 5.45
N ARG A 489 -8.57 -14.20 6.08
CA ARG A 489 -8.25 -12.87 6.64
C ARG A 489 -7.26 -12.92 7.82
N LEU A 490 -6.84 -14.11 8.25
CA LEU A 490 -5.77 -14.29 9.23
C LEU A 490 -4.37 -14.26 8.59
N LEU A 491 -4.27 -14.39 7.26
CA LEU A 491 -3.03 -14.24 6.50
C LEU A 491 -2.55 -12.78 6.48
N PRO A 492 -1.26 -12.52 6.19
CA PRO A 492 -0.84 -11.20 5.74
C PRO A 492 -1.59 -10.80 4.47
N GLU A 493 -1.89 -9.51 4.32
CA GLU A 493 -2.77 -9.02 3.25
C GLU A 493 -2.28 -9.33 1.84
N HIS A 494 -0.96 -9.27 1.62
CA HIS A 494 -0.37 -9.62 0.32
C HIS A 494 -0.52 -11.11 -0.02
N GLN A 495 -0.54 -11.99 0.99
CA GLN A 495 -0.80 -13.43 0.82
C GLN A 495 -2.28 -13.68 0.57
N TYR A 496 -3.17 -13.04 1.31
CA TYR A 496 -4.62 -13.11 1.10
C TYR A 496 -5.01 -12.66 -0.31
N SER A 497 -4.48 -11.53 -0.77
CA SER A 497 -4.76 -11.01 -2.10
C SER A 497 -4.26 -11.91 -3.22
N ARG A 498 -3.04 -12.45 -3.09
CA ARG A 498 -2.51 -13.40 -4.08
C ARG A 498 -3.38 -14.65 -4.19
N LEU A 499 -3.86 -15.16 -3.05
CA LEU A 499 -4.80 -16.26 -2.96
C LEU A 499 -6.07 -16.03 -3.80
N LEU A 500 -6.66 -14.84 -3.65
CA LEU A 500 -7.89 -14.47 -4.33
C LEU A 500 -7.69 -14.30 -5.83
N LYS A 501 -6.54 -13.74 -6.26
CA LYS A 501 -6.15 -13.65 -7.67
C LYS A 501 -5.99 -15.03 -8.31
N ASP A 502 -5.21 -15.91 -7.67
CA ASP A 502 -4.98 -17.28 -8.16
C ASP A 502 -6.30 -18.05 -8.24
N TYR A 503 -7.19 -17.90 -7.26
CA TYR A 503 -8.50 -18.56 -7.28
C TYR A 503 -9.38 -18.07 -8.43
N SER A 504 -9.48 -16.76 -8.66
CA SER A 504 -10.45 -16.22 -9.60
C SER A 504 -10.08 -16.46 -11.07
N SER A 505 -8.79 -16.60 -11.34
CA SER A 505 -8.28 -17.12 -12.61
C SER A 505 -8.82 -18.52 -12.95
N SER A 506 -9.28 -19.28 -11.94
CA SER A 506 -9.73 -20.67 -12.09
C SER A 506 -11.24 -20.86 -12.25
N LYS A 507 -12.11 -19.85 -11.99
CA LYS A 507 -13.54 -20.14 -11.84
C LYS A 507 -14.63 -19.22 -12.38
N ASN A 508 -14.51 -17.89 -12.49
CA ASN A 508 -15.74 -17.08 -12.68
C ASN A 508 -15.69 -15.83 -13.57
N PHE A 509 -14.61 -15.52 -14.28
CA PHE A 509 -14.64 -14.37 -15.20
C PHE A 509 -15.35 -14.66 -16.54
N ALA A 510 -15.61 -15.92 -16.90
CA ALA A 510 -16.06 -16.33 -18.23
C ALA A 510 -17.42 -15.79 -18.70
N LYS A 511 -18.30 -15.27 -17.82
CA LYS A 511 -19.68 -14.90 -18.23
C LYS A 511 -19.92 -13.43 -18.56
N TYR A 512 -19.11 -12.50 -18.05
CA TYR A 512 -19.09 -11.10 -18.50
C TYR A 512 -17.83 -10.78 -19.32
N SER A 513 -16.75 -11.55 -19.16
CA SER A 513 -15.53 -11.40 -19.96
C SER A 513 -15.68 -11.92 -21.40
N GLU A 514 -16.70 -12.71 -21.74
CA GLU A 514 -16.86 -13.17 -23.14
C GLU A 514 -17.10 -12.03 -24.15
N GLN A 515 -17.54 -10.85 -23.72
CA GLN A 515 -17.65 -9.65 -24.58
C GLN A 515 -16.48 -8.66 -24.44
N HIS A 516 -15.72 -8.71 -23.35
CA HIS A 516 -14.57 -7.82 -23.09
C HIS A 516 -13.32 -8.59 -22.68
N TYR A 517 -13.07 -9.74 -23.32
CA TYR A 517 -11.79 -10.42 -23.24
C TYR A 517 -10.75 -9.49 -23.87
N PHE A 518 -10.06 -8.72 -23.03
CA PHE A 518 -8.65 -8.40 -23.24
C PHE A 518 -7.96 -9.75 -23.26
N LYS A 519 -7.99 -10.43 -24.42
CA LYS A 519 -7.10 -11.54 -24.66
C LYS A 519 -5.72 -10.96 -24.38
N ASN A 520 -5.07 -11.48 -23.36
CA ASN A 520 -3.62 -11.59 -23.32
C ASN A 520 -3.19 -12.40 -24.56
N GLN A 521 -3.33 -11.83 -25.76
CA GLN A 521 -2.27 -11.95 -26.72
C GLN A 521 -1.13 -11.26 -26.02
N ILE A 522 -0.34 -12.06 -25.32
CA ILE A 522 1.06 -11.78 -25.07
C ILE A 522 1.56 -11.03 -26.32
N PRO A 523 1.78 -9.71 -26.27
CA PRO A 523 2.56 -9.09 -27.32
C PRO A 523 3.92 -9.80 -27.28
N GLU A 524 4.58 -9.96 -28.42
CA GLU A 524 5.98 -10.42 -28.50
C GLU A 524 6.95 -9.41 -27.84
N ARG A 525 6.71 -9.03 -26.57
CA ARG A 525 7.61 -8.29 -25.69
C ARG A 525 8.28 -9.20 -24.65
N PHE A 526 8.19 -10.52 -24.83
CA PHE A 526 9.00 -11.55 -24.16
C PHE A 526 10.48 -11.52 -24.59
N GLN A 527 11.08 -10.34 -24.68
CA GLN A 527 12.50 -10.19 -24.98
C GLN A 527 13.27 -9.30 -24.01
N GLU A 528 12.70 -8.55 -23.07
CA GLU A 528 13.56 -7.70 -22.21
C GLU A 528 14.42 -8.50 -21.20
N ILE A 529 13.89 -9.58 -20.61
CA ILE A 529 14.69 -10.46 -19.71
C ILE A 529 15.46 -11.53 -20.52
N GLY A 530 14.99 -11.84 -21.73
CA GLY A 530 15.66 -12.73 -22.69
C GLY A 530 16.85 -12.09 -23.40
N GLU A 531 16.85 -10.76 -23.55
CA GLU A 531 17.93 -9.97 -24.15
C GLU A 531 19.01 -9.55 -23.17
N LEU A 532 18.80 -9.73 -21.86
CA LEU A 532 19.87 -9.77 -20.85
C LEU A 532 20.67 -11.08 -20.99
N LYS A 533 21.31 -11.26 -22.16
CA LYS A 533 22.07 -12.44 -22.60
C LYS A 533 23.33 -12.72 -21.77
N SER A 534 23.62 -11.95 -20.73
CA SER A 534 24.72 -12.25 -19.81
C SER A 534 24.23 -12.48 -18.37
N ALA A 535 24.60 -13.62 -17.79
CA ALA A 535 24.43 -13.90 -16.36
C ALA A 535 25.04 -12.79 -15.46
N SER A 536 26.00 -12.02 -16.00
CA SER A 536 26.63 -10.87 -15.34
C SER A 536 25.76 -9.60 -15.24
N ARG A 537 24.70 -9.45 -16.07
CA ARG A 537 23.74 -8.33 -15.93
C ARG A 537 22.61 -8.68 -14.96
N LYS A 538 22.16 -9.95 -14.92
CA LYS A 538 21.15 -10.42 -13.96
C LYS A 538 21.62 -10.33 -12.50
N SER A 539 22.92 -10.48 -12.25
CA SER A 539 23.51 -10.31 -10.90
C SER A 539 23.66 -8.84 -10.47
N ARG A 540 23.49 -7.88 -11.39
CA ARG A 540 23.54 -6.43 -11.09
C ARG A 540 22.17 -5.85 -10.71
N LEU A 541 21.07 -6.54 -11.00
CA LEU A 541 19.73 -6.09 -10.63
C LEU A 541 19.53 -6.23 -9.11
N SER A 542 18.97 -5.20 -8.49
CA SER A 542 18.50 -5.27 -7.11
C SER A 542 17.34 -6.27 -6.99
N LYS A 543 17.14 -6.81 -5.78
CA LYS A 543 15.91 -7.56 -5.50
C LYS A 543 14.78 -6.56 -5.33
N GLY A 544 13.63 -6.85 -5.93
CA GLY A 544 12.46 -6.01 -5.83
C GLY A 544 11.26 -6.66 -6.49
N TYR A 545 10.21 -5.87 -6.66
CA TYR A 545 8.99 -6.31 -7.32
C TYR A 545 9.19 -6.45 -8.83
N VAL A 546 8.59 -7.50 -9.39
CA VAL A 546 8.29 -7.62 -10.82
C VAL A 546 6.79 -7.87 -10.88
N THR A 547 6.05 -6.80 -11.09
CA THR A 547 4.60 -6.75 -10.99
C THR A 547 3.99 -7.28 -12.27
N HIS A 548 2.96 -8.12 -12.13
CA HIS A 548 2.14 -8.59 -13.23
C HIS A 548 0.71 -8.12 -12.99
N ASP A 549 0.25 -7.24 -13.87
CA ASP A 549 -1.05 -6.59 -13.81
C ASP A 549 -1.70 -6.60 -15.21
N ASP A 550 -2.86 -5.95 -15.37
CA ASP A 550 -3.61 -6.00 -16.64
C ASP A 550 -2.90 -5.29 -17.81
N PHE A 551 -1.93 -4.42 -17.52
CA PHE A 551 -1.06 -3.77 -18.51
C PHE A 551 0.24 -4.56 -18.72
N GLY A 552 0.31 -5.82 -18.27
CA GLY A 552 1.47 -6.68 -18.44
C GLY A 552 2.44 -6.60 -17.26
N HIS A 553 3.73 -6.39 -17.54
CA HIS A 553 4.80 -6.56 -16.55
C HIS A 553 5.91 -5.50 -16.60
N ASP A 554 5.62 -4.34 -17.18
CA ASP A 554 6.56 -3.23 -17.38
C ASP A 554 6.26 -2.03 -16.48
N GLY A 555 5.33 -2.18 -15.52
CA GLY A 555 4.91 -1.11 -14.63
C GLY A 555 5.97 -0.68 -13.61
N ASP A 556 6.81 -1.58 -13.12
CA ASP A 556 7.86 -1.18 -12.15
C ASP A 556 8.87 -0.25 -12.83
N ASP A 557 9.17 0.89 -12.20
CA ASP A 557 10.12 1.84 -12.78
C ASP A 557 11.51 1.23 -12.90
N THR A 558 11.90 0.38 -11.94
CA THR A 558 13.23 -0.20 -11.88
C THR A 558 13.23 -1.67 -12.29
N LEU A 559 14.21 -2.07 -13.11
CA LEU A 559 14.42 -3.47 -13.48
C LEU A 559 14.93 -4.28 -12.28
N HIS A 560 14.15 -5.27 -11.85
CA HIS A 560 14.46 -6.10 -10.69
C HIS A 560 14.75 -7.56 -11.01
N ARG A 561 15.47 -8.18 -10.06
CA ARG A 561 15.36 -9.61 -9.84
C ARG A 561 14.16 -9.86 -8.91
N PRO A 562 13.16 -10.65 -9.34
CA PRO A 562 11.92 -10.83 -8.58
C PRO A 562 12.20 -11.47 -7.22
N VAL A 563 11.51 -10.97 -6.20
CA VAL A 563 11.31 -11.69 -4.94
C VAL A 563 10.35 -12.85 -5.17
N VAL A 564 10.60 -13.99 -4.52
CA VAL A 564 9.75 -15.19 -4.62
C VAL A 564 9.16 -15.46 -3.24
N ASN A 565 7.85 -15.35 -3.12
CA ASN A 565 7.12 -15.65 -1.89
C ASN A 565 6.50 -17.05 -1.97
N HIS A 566 6.59 -17.79 -0.87
CA HIS A 566 5.97 -19.07 -0.64
C HIS A 566 4.60 -18.90 0.04
N PRO A 567 3.62 -19.77 -0.25
CA PRO A 567 2.38 -19.80 0.52
C PRO A 567 2.65 -20.10 1.99
N ILE A 568 1.98 -19.38 2.87
CA ILE A 568 1.98 -19.59 4.32
C ILE A 568 0.54 -19.85 4.80
N PRO A 569 0.33 -20.54 5.94
CA PRO A 569 -0.99 -20.85 6.45
C PRO A 569 -1.63 -19.66 7.18
N ASN A 570 -2.94 -19.72 7.42
CA ASN A 570 -3.69 -18.72 8.19
C ASN A 570 -3.12 -18.54 9.61
N VAL A 571 -2.80 -19.65 10.27
CA VAL A 571 -2.24 -19.69 11.62
C VAL A 571 -1.05 -20.63 11.74
N VAL A 572 -0.19 -20.35 12.71
CA VAL A 572 0.90 -21.24 13.15
C VAL A 572 0.71 -21.59 14.61
N GLN A 573 1.31 -22.70 15.05
CA GLN A 573 1.18 -23.13 16.44
C GLN A 573 2.51 -23.60 17.02
N SER A 574 2.77 -23.21 18.27
CA SER A 574 3.75 -23.87 19.13
C SER A 574 3.09 -25.01 19.90
N LYS A 575 3.81 -26.11 20.10
CA LYS A 575 3.31 -27.33 20.75
C LYS A 575 4.16 -27.71 21.95
N GLU A 576 3.58 -27.67 23.12
CA GLU A 576 4.17 -28.15 24.38
C GLU A 576 3.25 -29.24 24.94
N LEU A 577 3.30 -30.41 24.29
CA LEU A 577 2.48 -31.59 24.61
C LEU A 577 3.36 -32.72 25.12
N PHE A 578 2.85 -33.49 26.07
CA PHE A 578 3.52 -34.67 26.60
C PHE A 578 2.91 -35.95 26.01
N ASP A 579 3.55 -37.10 26.22
CA ASP A 579 2.92 -38.39 25.98
C ASP A 579 1.95 -38.67 27.12
N SER A 580 0.65 -38.51 26.85
CA SER A 580 -0.43 -38.48 27.83
C SER A 580 -1.75 -38.83 27.16
N ASP A 581 -2.75 -39.19 27.98
CA ASP A 581 -4.09 -39.57 27.54
C ASP A 581 -4.72 -38.55 26.58
N GLU A 582 -5.52 -39.04 25.64
CA GLU A 582 -6.24 -38.22 24.65
C GLU A 582 -7.25 -37.25 25.29
N ASP A 583 -7.70 -37.54 26.51
CA ASP A 583 -8.59 -36.69 27.30
C ASP A 583 -7.84 -35.79 28.30
N SER A 584 -6.51 -35.85 28.32
CA SER A 584 -5.71 -34.95 29.17
C SER A 584 -6.00 -33.48 28.83
N PRO A 585 -6.11 -32.60 29.85
CA PRO A 585 -6.40 -31.19 29.62
C PRO A 585 -5.21 -30.53 28.89
N VAL A 586 -5.51 -29.68 27.92
CA VAL A 586 -4.55 -28.86 27.17
C VAL A 586 -5.06 -27.43 27.14
N ASP A 587 -4.20 -26.48 27.54
CA ASP A 587 -4.50 -25.06 27.37
C ASP A 587 -4.25 -24.65 25.92
N VAL A 588 -5.31 -24.27 25.21
CA VAL A 588 -5.21 -23.64 23.90
C VAL A 588 -5.12 -22.14 24.11
N VAL A 589 -3.93 -21.58 23.96
CA VAL A 589 -3.62 -20.16 24.14
C VAL A 589 -3.60 -19.46 22.78
N PHE A 590 -4.25 -18.31 22.65
CA PHE A 590 -4.37 -17.58 21.39
C PHE A 590 -4.67 -16.09 21.61
N TYR A 591 -4.55 -15.28 20.57
CA TYR A 591 -4.91 -13.86 20.66
C TYR A 591 -6.41 -13.66 20.90
N SER A 592 -6.76 -12.75 21.80
CA SER A 592 -8.16 -12.45 22.14
C SER A 592 -9.04 -12.18 20.92
N PHE A 593 -8.53 -11.45 19.92
CA PHE A 593 -9.29 -11.08 18.73
C PHE A 593 -9.61 -12.26 17.78
N ILE A 594 -8.87 -13.38 17.84
CA ILE A 594 -9.15 -14.57 17.04
C ILE A 594 -10.08 -15.57 17.75
N THR A 595 -10.67 -15.18 18.88
CA THR A 595 -11.71 -15.96 19.58
C THR A 595 -12.82 -16.45 18.64
N PRO A 596 -13.41 -15.60 17.76
CA PRO A 596 -14.44 -16.07 16.83
C PRO A 596 -13.93 -17.20 15.92
N ASN A 597 -12.66 -17.16 15.51
CA ASN A 597 -12.04 -18.18 14.66
C ASN A 597 -11.87 -19.50 15.39
N VAL A 598 -11.40 -19.45 16.65
CA VAL A 598 -11.24 -20.66 17.47
C VAL A 598 -12.60 -21.29 17.75
N LEU A 599 -13.61 -20.51 18.12
CA LEU A 599 -14.98 -21.02 18.35
C LEU A 599 -15.59 -21.61 17.07
N TRP A 600 -15.38 -20.95 15.92
CA TRP A 600 -15.77 -21.50 14.62
C TRP A 600 -15.09 -22.85 14.35
N ALA A 601 -13.79 -22.96 14.60
CA ALA A 601 -13.04 -24.19 14.36
C ALA A 601 -13.54 -25.33 15.25
N LEU A 602 -13.85 -25.07 16.52
CA LEU A 602 -14.42 -26.05 17.46
C LEU A 602 -15.75 -26.60 16.95
N LYS A 603 -16.66 -25.72 16.54
CA LYS A 603 -17.95 -26.13 15.96
C LYS A 603 -17.75 -27.03 14.75
N GLU A 604 -16.83 -26.66 13.85
CA GLU A 604 -16.61 -27.40 12.61
C GLU A 604 -15.87 -28.73 12.78
N ILE A 605 -15.16 -28.95 13.89
CA ILE A 605 -14.58 -30.27 14.22
C ILE A 605 -15.55 -31.18 14.98
N GLY A 606 -16.80 -30.74 15.18
CA GLY A 606 -17.88 -31.48 15.85
C GLY A 606 -17.90 -31.31 17.37
N PHE A 607 -17.30 -30.24 17.90
CA PHE A 607 -17.34 -29.92 19.33
C PHE A 607 -18.44 -28.88 19.58
N ASP A 608 -19.64 -29.37 19.92
CA ASP A 608 -20.87 -28.57 20.04
C ASP A 608 -21.11 -27.96 21.44
N GLU A 609 -20.18 -28.15 22.39
CA GLU A 609 -20.27 -27.53 23.72
C GLU A 609 -20.06 -26.01 23.61
N ASP A 610 -20.96 -25.22 24.21
CA ASP A 610 -20.74 -23.78 24.34
C ASP A 610 -19.68 -23.49 25.41
N VAL A 611 -18.49 -23.17 24.94
CA VAL A 611 -17.31 -22.87 25.76
C VAL A 611 -16.94 -21.39 25.72
N SER A 612 -17.80 -20.54 25.16
CA SER A 612 -17.54 -19.10 25.05
C SER A 612 -17.31 -18.44 26.42
N THR A 613 -18.03 -18.88 27.45
CA THR A 613 -17.90 -18.38 28.83
C THR A 613 -16.71 -18.99 29.59
N ARG A 614 -16.02 -19.98 29.03
CA ARG A 614 -14.84 -20.65 29.62
C ARG A 614 -13.52 -20.06 29.12
N ILE A 615 -13.56 -19.08 28.23
CA ILE A 615 -12.35 -18.39 27.76
C ILE A 615 -11.85 -17.47 28.86
N GLU A 616 -10.60 -17.66 29.26
CA GLU A 616 -9.97 -16.95 30.37
C GLU A 616 -8.80 -16.12 29.87
N PHE A 617 -8.54 -14.99 30.54
CA PHE A 617 -7.32 -14.23 30.30
C PHE A 617 -6.08 -15.08 30.64
N TYR A 618 -5.05 -15.01 29.79
CA TYR A 618 -3.80 -15.74 29.97
C TYR A 618 -2.62 -14.81 30.28
N SER A 619 -2.38 -13.79 29.45
CA SER A 619 -1.22 -12.89 29.59
C SER A 619 -1.39 -11.59 28.80
N LYS A 620 -0.77 -10.50 29.29
CA LYS A 620 -0.64 -9.22 28.59
C LYS A 620 0.71 -9.07 27.87
N HIS A 621 1.60 -10.05 28.02
CA HIS A 621 2.94 -10.00 27.47
C HIS A 621 2.87 -10.26 25.95
N TYR A 622 2.57 -9.23 25.17
CA TYR A 622 2.34 -9.36 23.73
C TYR A 622 3.60 -9.81 22.98
N LEU A 623 3.42 -10.31 21.75
CA LEU A 623 4.46 -11.01 21.00
C LEU A 623 5.73 -10.18 20.76
N GLY A 624 5.59 -8.87 20.56
CA GLY A 624 6.73 -7.95 20.44
C GLY A 624 7.65 -7.98 21.66
N LEU A 625 7.09 -8.02 22.88
CA LEU A 625 7.88 -8.11 24.10
C LEU A 625 8.56 -9.48 24.26
N LEU A 626 7.86 -10.57 23.92
CA LEU A 626 8.49 -11.90 23.91
C LEU A 626 9.68 -11.96 22.96
N LEU A 627 9.54 -11.37 21.77
CA LEU A 627 10.61 -11.31 20.79
C LEU A 627 11.79 -10.47 21.31
N ASN A 628 11.53 -9.34 21.97
CA ASN A 628 12.57 -8.52 22.60
C ASN A 628 13.36 -9.30 23.64
N GLU A 629 12.68 -9.95 24.57
CA GLU A 629 13.32 -10.71 25.64
C GLU A 629 14.11 -11.89 25.09
N TYR A 630 13.55 -12.59 24.10
CA TYR A 630 14.22 -13.70 23.46
C TYR A 630 15.52 -13.25 22.75
N ILE A 631 15.47 -12.17 21.96
CA ILE A 631 16.64 -11.62 21.25
C ILE A 631 17.68 -11.04 22.21
N ARG A 632 17.25 -10.44 23.34
CA ARG A 632 18.17 -9.91 24.36
C ARG A 632 19.00 -11.03 25.00
N ASN A 633 18.41 -12.21 25.17
CA ASN A 633 18.99 -13.31 25.95
C ASN A 633 19.61 -14.43 25.10
N HIS A 634 19.43 -14.43 23.78
CA HIS A 634 19.89 -15.50 22.90
C HIS A 634 20.60 -14.96 21.66
N ASP A 635 21.67 -15.65 21.26
CA ASP A 635 22.31 -15.43 19.96
C ASP A 635 21.59 -16.25 18.88
N ILE A 636 20.69 -15.60 18.13
CA ILE A 636 19.99 -16.21 16.98
C ILE A 636 20.52 -15.81 15.63
#